data_AF-A0A9Q0V3D2-F1
#
_entry.id   AF-A0A9Q0V3D2-F1
#
_cell.length_a   1.000
_cell.length_b   1.000
_cell.length_c   1.000
_cell.angle_alpha   90.00
_cell.angle_beta   90.00
_cell.angle_gamma   90.00
#
_symmetry.space_group_name_H-M   'P 1'
#
loop_
_entity.id
_entity.type
_entity.pdbx_description
1 polymer ?
#
loop_
_entity_poly.entity_id
_entity_poly.type
_entity_poly.pdbx_seq_one_letter_code
_entity_poly.pdbx_strand_id
1 'polypeptide(L)'
;MERFLDIKLDAWYFQIQRSSLNQHGGKLLLELNRVLRPGGFFVWSATPVYQKLAEDVEIWQAMTELTKAMCWELVSITKDTINGVGVATYRKPSSNDCYERRSKQEPPLCEASDDPNGAWNVPLKACMHKVPVDSLERGSQWPEKWPARLGKTPYWMLSSQVGVYGKPAPEDFTADYEHWKRVVSNSYLNGIGINWSSVRNTMDMRSVYGGCSMAAVFAEVDRILRPEGKLIVRDNVETINELENMARSMKWEVRMTYSKDKEGLLCVQKSMWRPTESETLTYAIA
;
A
#
# COMPACT_ATOMS: atom_id res chain seq x y z
N MET A 1 8.01 3.96 17.24
CA MET A 1 6.65 3.39 17.21
C MET A 1 5.92 4.11 16.10
N GLU A 2 5.74 3.42 14.99
CA GLU A 2 5.90 3.98 13.66
C GLU A 2 4.63 3.68 12.87
N ARG A 3 3.88 4.72 12.45
CA ARG A 3 2.68 4.51 11.61
C ARG A 3 3.15 3.86 10.31
N PHE A 4 2.79 2.60 10.14
CA PHE A 4 3.33 1.68 9.13
C PHE A 4 3.01 2.04 7.67
N LEU A 5 2.17 3.04 7.45
CA LEU A 5 1.71 3.41 6.11
C LEU A 5 2.63 4.32 5.33
N ASP A 6 3.78 4.75 5.86
CA ASP A 6 4.74 5.56 5.07
C ASP A 6 6.19 5.04 5.12
N ILE A 7 6.46 3.95 5.86
CA ILE A 7 7.83 3.44 6.09
C ILE A 7 8.27 2.40 5.05
N LYS A 8 7.37 2.02 4.15
CA LYS A 8 7.70 1.12 3.02
C LYS A 8 7.18 1.61 1.67
N LEU A 9 6.93 2.92 1.53
CA LEU A 9 6.57 3.50 0.23
C LEU A 9 7.78 3.97 -0.60
N ASP A 10 8.95 4.17 0.02
CA ASP A 10 10.15 4.60 -0.71
C ASP A 10 10.83 3.45 -1.48
N ALA A 11 10.41 2.20 -1.24
CA ALA A 11 10.71 1.04 -2.07
C ALA A 11 9.60 0.00 -1.92
N TRP A 12 8.55 0.11 -2.73
CA TRP A 12 7.61 -0.99 -2.87
C TRP A 12 8.29 -2.15 -3.58
N TYR A 13 8.68 -3.18 -2.83
CA TYR A 13 8.85 -4.51 -3.38
C TYR A 13 7.44 -5.12 -3.53
N PHE A 14 6.71 -4.63 -4.54
CA PHE A 14 5.47 -5.23 -4.98
C PHE A 14 5.85 -6.53 -5.68
N GLN A 15 5.69 -7.67 -5.01
CA GLN A 15 5.82 -8.97 -5.65
C GLN A 15 4.55 -9.22 -6.47
N ILE A 16 4.40 -8.45 -7.55
CA ILE A 16 3.34 -8.66 -8.53
C ILE A 16 3.72 -9.93 -9.29
N GLN A 17 2.82 -10.91 -9.28
CA GLN A 17 3.08 -12.21 -9.89
C GLN A 17 3.29 -12.08 -11.41
N ARG A 18 4.06 -13.04 -11.95
CA ARG A 18 4.62 -13.10 -13.30
C ARG A 18 3.67 -12.66 -14.42
N SER A 19 2.39 -13.00 -14.33
CA SER A 19 1.39 -12.80 -15.39
C SER A 19 0.38 -11.67 -15.14
N SER A 20 0.32 -11.05 -13.95
CA SER A 20 -0.84 -10.20 -13.60
C SER A 20 -0.78 -8.75 -14.10
N LEU A 21 0.42 -8.21 -14.41
CA LEU A 21 0.56 -6.78 -14.78
C LEU A 21 -0.17 -6.41 -16.08
N ASN A 22 -0.21 -7.32 -17.05
CA ASN A 22 -0.84 -7.11 -18.36
C ASN A 22 -2.26 -7.71 -18.45
N GLN A 23 -2.67 -8.49 -17.45
CA GLN A 23 -4.03 -9.06 -17.39
C GLN A 23 -5.08 -7.96 -17.21
N HIS A 24 -6.30 -8.24 -17.67
CA HIS A 24 -7.47 -7.34 -17.57
C HIS A 24 -7.26 -5.93 -18.17
N GLY A 25 -6.43 -5.80 -19.22
CA GLY A 25 -6.17 -4.52 -19.88
C GLY A 25 -5.16 -3.65 -19.11
N GLY A 26 -4.22 -4.27 -18.39
CA GLY A 26 -3.15 -3.53 -17.73
C GLY A 26 -3.56 -2.79 -16.45
N LYS A 27 -4.74 -3.10 -15.88
CA LYS A 27 -5.34 -2.38 -14.75
C LYS A 27 -4.40 -2.22 -13.55
N LEU A 28 -3.58 -3.23 -13.25
CA LEU A 28 -2.62 -3.13 -12.14
C LEU A 28 -1.51 -2.11 -12.41
N LEU A 29 -1.01 -2.06 -13.65
CA LEU A 29 -0.01 -1.06 -14.03
C LEU A 29 -0.60 0.35 -14.08
N LEU A 30 -1.87 0.46 -14.49
CA LEU A 30 -2.60 1.74 -14.47
C LEU A 30 -2.87 2.23 -13.05
N GLU A 31 -3.20 1.33 -12.14
CA GLU A 31 -3.32 1.62 -10.71
C GLU A 31 -1.97 2.05 -10.11
N LEU A 32 -0.89 1.37 -10.49
CA LEU A 32 0.45 1.80 -10.11
C LEU A 32 0.74 3.22 -10.64
N ASN A 33 0.33 3.54 -11.86
CA ASN A 33 0.46 4.89 -12.40
C ASN A 33 -0.39 5.92 -11.65
N ARG A 34 -1.55 5.55 -11.09
CA ARG A 34 -2.33 6.44 -10.22
C ARG A 34 -1.57 6.78 -8.93
N VAL A 35 -0.95 5.77 -8.30
CA VAL A 35 -0.27 5.91 -7.00
C VAL A 35 1.12 6.53 -7.12
N LEU A 36 1.83 6.27 -8.21
CA LEU A 36 3.20 6.75 -8.41
C LEU A 36 3.21 8.28 -8.60
N ARG A 37 4.05 8.98 -7.84
CA ARG A 37 4.18 10.44 -7.94
C ARG A 37 4.84 10.87 -9.25
N PRO A 38 4.61 12.11 -9.71
CA PRO A 38 5.26 12.64 -10.93
C PRO A 38 6.79 12.52 -10.85
N GLY A 39 7.40 12.00 -11.91
CA GLY A 39 8.84 11.74 -11.95
C GLY A 39 9.35 10.57 -11.09
N GLY A 40 8.45 9.85 -10.41
CA GLY A 40 8.76 8.67 -9.61
C GLY A 40 9.20 7.48 -10.45
N PHE A 41 9.84 6.51 -9.79
CA PHE A 41 10.40 5.33 -10.44
C PHE A 41 9.59 4.08 -10.12
N PHE A 42 9.48 3.20 -11.11
CA PHE A 42 9.01 1.82 -10.94
C PHE A 42 10.15 0.87 -11.27
N VAL A 43 10.46 -0.02 -10.33
CA VAL A 43 11.53 -1.01 -10.48
C VAL A 43 10.89 -2.38 -10.63
N TRP A 44 11.07 -2.99 -11.79
CA TRP A 44 10.50 -4.29 -12.13
C TRP A 44 11.61 -5.34 -12.19
N SER A 45 11.57 -6.29 -11.26
CA SER A 45 12.45 -7.46 -11.26
C SER A 45 11.59 -8.73 -11.36
N ALA A 46 11.49 -9.27 -12.57
CA ALA A 46 10.73 -10.47 -12.88
C ALA A 46 11.40 -11.23 -14.03
N THR A 47 11.06 -12.50 -14.20
CA THR A 47 11.64 -13.36 -15.24
C THR A 47 11.56 -12.77 -16.66
N PRO A 48 10.50 -12.02 -17.07
CA PRO A 48 10.47 -11.37 -18.38
C PRO A 48 11.61 -10.39 -18.65
N VAL A 49 12.27 -9.88 -17.60
CA VAL A 49 13.37 -8.93 -17.71
C VAL A 49 14.70 -9.63 -18.09
N TYR A 50 14.88 -10.91 -17.72
CA TYR A 50 16.17 -11.59 -17.84
C TYR A 50 16.13 -13.01 -18.42
N GLN A 51 14.95 -13.57 -18.66
CA GLN A 51 14.75 -14.82 -19.38
C GLN A 51 14.31 -14.56 -20.83
N LYS A 52 14.40 -15.58 -21.68
CA LYS A 52 14.04 -15.51 -23.11
C LYS A 52 13.06 -16.62 -23.52
N LEU A 53 12.29 -17.14 -22.57
CA LEU A 53 11.20 -18.07 -22.87
C LEU A 53 10.13 -17.32 -23.68
N ALA A 54 9.37 -18.04 -24.52
CA ALA A 54 8.37 -17.41 -25.39
C ALA A 54 7.37 -16.53 -24.61
N GLU A 55 6.82 -17.07 -23.52
CA GLU A 55 5.90 -16.37 -22.60
C GLU A 55 6.54 -15.10 -22.00
N ASP A 56 7.78 -15.21 -21.51
CA ASP A 56 8.52 -14.08 -20.93
C ASP A 56 8.74 -12.96 -21.97
N VAL A 57 8.99 -13.32 -23.23
CA VAL A 57 9.16 -12.35 -24.33
C VAL A 57 7.84 -11.65 -24.65
N GLU A 58 6.72 -12.38 -24.67
CA GLU A 58 5.39 -11.81 -24.89
C GLU A 58 4.99 -10.84 -23.76
N ILE A 59 5.22 -11.22 -22.51
CA ILE A 59 4.96 -10.36 -21.35
C ILE A 59 5.81 -9.09 -21.41
N TRP A 60 7.09 -9.21 -21.75
CA TRP A 60 7.99 -8.07 -21.92
C TRP A 60 7.52 -7.12 -23.02
N GLN A 61 7.08 -7.65 -24.17
CA GLN A 61 6.53 -6.86 -25.27
C GLN A 61 5.28 -6.09 -24.84
N ALA A 62 4.29 -6.78 -24.25
CA ALA A 62 3.06 -6.17 -23.78
C ALA A 62 3.31 -5.10 -22.69
N MET A 63 4.22 -5.35 -21.74
CA MET A 63 4.65 -4.36 -20.74
C MET A 63 5.30 -3.14 -21.40
N THR A 64 6.17 -3.37 -22.38
CA THR A 64 6.87 -2.30 -23.11
C THR A 64 5.88 -1.44 -23.91
N GLU A 65 4.92 -2.05 -24.59
CA GLU A 65 3.86 -1.35 -25.31
C GLU A 65 3.00 -0.50 -24.37
N LEU A 66 2.53 -1.09 -23.27
CA LEU A 66 1.68 -0.39 -22.31
C LEU A 66 2.41 0.76 -21.60
N THR A 67 3.62 0.53 -21.08
CA THR A 67 4.43 1.59 -20.43
C THR A 67 4.72 2.75 -21.39
N LYS A 68 5.04 2.48 -22.66
CA LYS A 68 5.21 3.53 -23.68
C LYS A 68 3.92 4.29 -23.93
N ALA A 69 2.79 3.59 -24.05
CA ALA A 69 1.47 4.20 -24.23
C ALA A 69 1.07 5.07 -23.03
N MET A 70 1.54 4.73 -21.83
CA MET A 70 1.41 5.49 -20.59
C MET A 70 2.47 6.59 -20.43
N CYS A 71 3.28 6.86 -21.45
CA CYS A 71 4.36 7.85 -21.43
C CYS A 71 5.48 7.59 -20.41
N TRP A 72 5.65 6.35 -19.94
CA TRP A 72 6.76 6.00 -19.05
C TRP A 72 8.05 5.85 -19.85
N GLU A 73 9.14 6.34 -19.26
CA GLU A 73 10.48 6.23 -19.81
C GLU A 73 11.16 4.98 -19.24
N LEU A 74 11.71 4.11 -20.10
CA LEU A 74 12.60 3.04 -19.67
C LEU A 74 14.00 3.64 -19.43
N VAL A 75 14.38 3.78 -18.16
CA VAL A 75 15.62 4.45 -17.74
C VAL A 75 16.81 3.52 -17.86
N SER A 76 16.68 2.28 -17.40
CA SER A 76 17.78 1.32 -17.44
C SER A 76 17.27 -0.11 -17.35
N ILE A 77 18.06 -1.03 -17.88
CA ILE A 77 17.97 -2.45 -17.60
C ILE A 77 19.33 -2.88 -17.05
N THR A 78 19.35 -3.41 -15.85
CA THR A 78 20.55 -3.91 -15.19
C THR A 78 20.42 -5.39 -14.94
N LYS A 79 21.54 -6.11 -14.94
CA LYS A 79 21.58 -7.55 -14.67
C LYS A 79 22.66 -7.82 -13.66
N ASP A 80 22.29 -8.48 -12.57
CA ASP A 80 23.21 -8.95 -11.57
C ASP A 80 24.07 -10.07 -12.15
N THR A 81 25.39 -9.96 -11.95
CA THR A 81 26.37 -10.87 -12.56
C THR A 81 26.51 -12.19 -11.80
N ILE A 82 26.05 -12.25 -10.55
CA ILE A 82 26.20 -13.42 -9.67
C ILE A 82 25.01 -14.36 -9.83
N ASN A 83 23.79 -13.84 -9.69
CA ASN A 83 22.56 -14.63 -9.74
C ASN A 83 21.84 -14.56 -11.10
N GLY A 84 22.32 -13.71 -12.02
CA GLY A 84 21.73 -13.56 -13.35
C GLY A 84 20.37 -12.86 -13.36
N VAL A 85 19.91 -12.31 -12.24
CA VAL A 85 18.63 -11.62 -12.11
C VAL A 85 18.73 -10.23 -12.74
N GLY A 86 17.76 -9.91 -13.60
CA GLY A 86 17.61 -8.61 -14.22
C GLY A 86 16.59 -7.72 -13.53
N VAL A 87 16.79 -6.41 -13.68
CA VAL A 87 15.92 -5.36 -13.17
C VAL A 87 15.76 -4.27 -14.24
N ALA A 88 14.52 -3.97 -14.59
CA ALA A 88 14.15 -2.85 -15.45
C ALA A 88 13.65 -1.69 -14.59
N THR A 89 14.16 -0.49 -14.84
CA THR A 89 13.75 0.73 -14.14
C THR A 89 13.00 1.63 -15.10
N TYR A 90 11.76 1.96 -14.76
CA TYR A 90 10.91 2.88 -15.48
C TYR A 90 10.72 4.17 -14.69
N ARG A 91 10.46 5.28 -15.39
CA ARG A 91 10.15 6.58 -14.80
C ARG A 91 8.84 7.12 -15.34
N LYS A 92 7.94 7.50 -14.43
CA LYS A 92 6.68 8.16 -14.76
C LYS A 92 6.93 9.61 -15.21
N PRO A 93 6.17 10.15 -16.18
CA PRO A 93 6.31 11.55 -16.57
C PRO A 93 6.08 12.51 -15.40
N SER A 94 6.78 13.63 -15.43
CA SER A 94 6.65 14.71 -14.44
C SER A 94 5.66 15.80 -14.84
N SER A 95 5.18 15.79 -16.09
CA SER A 95 4.22 16.74 -16.65
C SER A 95 3.19 16.04 -17.54
N ASN A 96 2.12 16.76 -17.91
CA ASN A 96 1.10 16.25 -18.81
C ASN A 96 1.47 16.36 -20.31
N ASP A 97 2.63 16.94 -20.65
CA ASP A 97 3.03 17.22 -22.04
C ASP A 97 2.97 15.98 -22.94
N CYS A 98 3.42 14.83 -22.42
CA CYS A 98 3.36 13.60 -23.17
C CYS A 98 1.92 13.11 -23.35
N TYR A 99 1.09 13.18 -22.30
CA TYR A 99 -0.31 12.75 -22.37
C TYR A 99 -1.11 13.52 -23.42
N GLU A 100 -0.86 14.82 -23.55
CA GLU A 100 -1.52 15.71 -24.50
C GLU A 100 -1.10 15.48 -25.95
N ARG A 101 0.12 14.99 -26.18
CA ARG A 101 0.67 14.70 -27.51
C ARG A 101 0.39 13.28 -28.01
N ARG A 102 -0.34 12.46 -27.24
CA ARG A 102 -0.65 11.08 -27.62
C ARG A 102 -1.52 11.04 -28.87
N SER A 103 -1.05 10.34 -29.89
CA SER A 103 -1.80 10.12 -31.13
C SER A 103 -3.01 9.20 -30.95
N LYS A 104 -2.98 8.30 -29.94
CA LYS A 104 -4.08 7.41 -29.56
C LYS A 104 -4.35 7.54 -28.06
N GLN A 105 -5.62 7.69 -27.70
CA GLN A 105 -6.08 7.74 -26.30
C GLN A 105 -6.31 6.33 -25.74
N GLU A 106 -5.27 5.50 -25.84
CA GLU A 106 -5.31 4.10 -25.37
C GLU A 106 -4.04 3.82 -24.55
N PRO A 107 -4.15 3.65 -23.21
CA PRO A 107 -5.38 3.72 -22.41
C PRO A 107 -5.95 5.16 -22.31
N PRO A 108 -7.27 5.33 -22.13
CA PRO A 108 -7.91 6.64 -22.03
C PRO A 108 -7.52 7.37 -20.74
N LEU A 109 -7.71 8.68 -20.70
CA LEU A 109 -7.66 9.44 -19.45
C LEU A 109 -8.92 9.17 -18.63
N CYS A 110 -8.80 9.17 -17.30
CA CYS A 110 -9.95 9.01 -16.42
C CYS A 110 -10.86 10.25 -16.47
N GLU A 111 -12.16 10.03 -16.28
CA GLU A 111 -13.15 11.09 -16.15
C GLU A 111 -12.87 11.98 -14.94
N ALA A 112 -13.25 13.25 -15.00
CA ALA A 112 -13.04 14.20 -13.88
C ALA A 112 -13.82 13.84 -12.61
N SER A 113 -14.84 12.97 -12.72
CA SER A 113 -15.59 12.43 -11.59
C SER A 113 -14.89 11.28 -10.88
N ASP A 114 -13.84 10.69 -11.47
CA ASP A 114 -13.04 9.67 -10.82
C ASP A 114 -12.07 10.32 -9.83
N ASP A 115 -12.15 9.92 -8.56
CA ASP A 115 -11.28 10.49 -7.53
C ASP A 115 -9.90 9.82 -7.53
N PRO A 116 -8.82 10.52 -7.95
CA PRO A 116 -7.47 9.97 -7.92
C PRO A 116 -6.98 9.66 -6.50
N ASN A 117 -7.64 10.18 -5.46
CA ASN A 117 -7.27 10.00 -4.06
C ASN A 117 -7.98 8.83 -3.39
N GLY A 118 -8.97 8.23 -4.06
CA GLY A 118 -9.72 7.09 -3.56
C GLY A 118 -8.78 5.93 -3.22
N ALA A 119 -8.77 5.52 -1.96
CA ALA A 119 -7.83 4.50 -1.47
C ALA A 119 -8.47 3.12 -1.28
N TRP A 120 -9.75 3.07 -0.91
CA TRP A 120 -10.42 1.85 -0.47
C TRP A 120 -11.76 1.65 -1.17
N ASN A 121 -12.11 0.39 -1.44
CA ASN A 121 -13.38 0.00 -2.08
C ASN A 121 -13.63 0.71 -3.43
N VAL A 122 -12.55 1.14 -4.11
CA VAL A 122 -12.61 1.73 -5.45
C VAL A 122 -12.32 0.62 -6.47
N PRO A 123 -13.24 0.33 -7.41
CA PRO A 123 -12.97 -0.63 -8.47
C PRO A 123 -11.80 -0.19 -9.35
N LEU A 124 -10.92 -1.14 -9.72
CA LEU A 124 -9.81 -0.86 -10.62
C LEU A 124 -10.32 -0.45 -12.02
N LYS A 125 -9.91 0.75 -12.44
CA LYS A 125 -10.27 1.31 -13.75
C LYS A 125 -9.13 1.17 -14.75
N ALA A 126 -9.49 0.98 -16.01
CA ALA A 126 -8.54 0.92 -17.13
C ALA A 126 -8.34 2.30 -17.75
N CYS A 127 -7.95 3.29 -16.94
CA CYS A 127 -7.73 4.67 -17.38
C CYS A 127 -6.54 5.31 -16.62
N MET A 128 -6.05 6.44 -17.12
CA MET A 128 -4.94 7.18 -16.51
C MET A 128 -5.38 8.53 -15.95
N HIS A 129 -4.93 8.84 -14.75
CA HIS A 129 -5.06 10.18 -14.19
C HIS A 129 -3.95 11.10 -14.71
N LYS A 130 -4.30 12.37 -14.93
CA LYS A 130 -3.33 13.42 -15.24
C LYS A 130 -2.36 13.63 -14.08
N VAL A 131 -1.17 14.12 -14.40
CA VAL A 131 -0.24 14.63 -13.39
C VAL A 131 -0.87 15.88 -12.75
N PRO A 132 -0.94 15.96 -11.41
CA PRO A 132 -1.49 17.12 -10.72
C PRO A 132 -0.67 18.37 -11.02
N VAL A 133 -1.35 19.47 -11.34
CA VAL A 133 -0.72 20.75 -11.73
C VAL A 133 -0.87 21.79 -10.62
N ASP A 134 -1.98 21.74 -9.86
CA ASP A 134 -2.18 22.64 -8.75
C ASP A 134 -1.26 22.25 -7.58
N SER A 135 -0.56 23.24 -7.03
CA SER A 135 0.28 23.11 -5.84
C SER A 135 -0.46 22.56 -4.61
N LEU A 136 -1.78 22.71 -4.54
CA LEU A 136 -2.63 22.23 -3.45
C LEU A 136 -3.16 20.81 -3.67
N GLU A 137 -3.05 20.26 -4.89
CA GLU A 137 -3.48 18.89 -5.18
C GLU A 137 -2.53 17.85 -4.57
N ARG A 138 -3.09 16.75 -4.05
CA ARG A 138 -2.29 15.64 -3.56
C ARG A 138 -1.44 15.06 -4.70
N GLY A 139 -0.13 14.97 -4.46
CA GLY A 139 0.80 14.40 -5.44
C GLY A 139 1.63 15.43 -6.21
N SER A 140 1.25 16.71 -6.20
CA SER A 140 1.98 17.79 -6.88
C SER A 140 3.34 18.11 -6.24
N GLN A 141 3.49 17.89 -4.93
CA GLN A 141 4.72 18.13 -4.19
C GLN A 141 5.20 16.86 -3.49
N TRP A 142 6.52 16.67 -3.43
CA TRP A 142 7.12 15.60 -2.65
C TRP A 142 6.92 15.83 -1.15
N PRO A 143 6.53 14.81 -0.39
CA PRO A 143 6.39 14.94 1.06
C PRO A 143 7.75 15.13 1.72
N GLU A 144 7.73 15.56 2.99
CA GLU A 144 8.93 15.56 3.83
C GLU A 144 9.61 14.18 3.85
N LYS A 145 10.92 14.19 4.09
CA LYS A 145 11.68 12.95 4.25
C LYS A 145 11.30 12.27 5.58
N TRP A 146 11.39 10.95 5.61
CA TRP A 146 11.31 10.20 6.86
C TRP A 146 12.45 10.62 7.81
N PRO A 147 12.23 10.77 9.13
CA PRO A 147 10.98 10.56 9.88
C PRO A 147 10.08 11.79 10.01
N ALA A 148 10.50 12.97 9.53
CA ALA A 148 9.74 14.22 9.67
C ALA A 148 8.33 14.15 9.05
N ARG A 149 8.16 13.35 8.00
CA ARG A 149 6.86 13.07 7.36
C ARG A 149 5.78 12.64 8.35
N LEU A 150 6.12 11.88 9.38
CA LEU A 150 5.14 11.27 10.31
C LEU A 150 4.28 12.30 11.06
N GLY A 151 4.87 13.45 11.42
CA GLY A 151 4.19 14.52 12.15
C GLY A 151 3.87 15.74 11.31
N LYS A 152 4.22 15.73 10.02
CA LYS A 152 3.96 16.87 9.14
C LYS A 152 2.54 16.77 8.60
N THR A 153 1.73 17.78 8.89
CA THR A 153 0.41 17.94 8.27
C THR A 153 0.55 18.02 6.74
N PRO A 154 -0.09 17.12 5.99
CA PRO A 154 -0.10 17.17 4.54
C PRO A 154 -0.56 18.52 3.97
N TYR A 155 0.19 19.06 3.01
CA TYR A 155 -0.08 20.36 2.39
C TYR A 155 -1.42 20.40 1.61
N TRP A 156 -1.90 19.24 1.17
CA TRP A 156 -3.14 19.10 0.38
C TRP A 156 -4.39 18.96 1.26
N MET A 157 -4.24 18.97 2.60
CA MET A 157 -5.37 19.21 3.49
C MET A 157 -5.62 20.71 3.58
N LEU A 158 -6.81 21.12 3.14
CA LEU A 158 -7.20 22.53 3.10
C LEU A 158 -8.04 22.87 4.34
N SER A 159 -7.88 24.07 4.88
CA SER A 159 -8.71 24.56 5.99
C SER A 159 -10.19 24.74 5.62
N SER A 160 -10.53 24.70 4.33
CA SER A 160 -11.92 24.64 3.86
C SER A 160 -12.56 23.26 4.04
N GLN A 161 -11.75 22.21 4.17
CA GLN A 161 -12.23 20.85 4.43
C GLN A 161 -12.47 20.68 5.92
N VAL A 162 -13.58 20.03 6.26
CA VAL A 162 -13.88 19.66 7.65
C VAL A 162 -13.23 18.31 7.94
N GLY A 163 -12.37 18.29 8.94
CA GLY A 163 -11.76 17.10 9.50
C GLY A 163 -12.78 16.22 10.23
N VAL A 164 -12.34 15.03 10.64
CA VAL A 164 -13.23 14.01 11.19
C VAL A 164 -13.89 14.42 12.51
N TYR A 165 -13.24 15.27 13.30
CA TYR A 165 -13.79 15.78 14.55
C TYR A 165 -14.44 17.16 14.42
N GLY A 166 -14.80 17.56 13.18
CA GLY A 166 -15.56 18.80 12.92
C GLY A 166 -14.73 20.09 12.94
N LYS A 167 -13.42 19.98 13.11
CA LYS A 167 -12.47 21.10 12.99
C LYS A 167 -11.98 21.24 11.55
N PRO A 168 -11.40 22.38 11.13
CA PRO A 168 -10.76 22.42 9.84
C PRO A 168 -9.62 21.38 9.76
N ALA A 169 -9.49 20.73 8.60
CA ALA A 169 -8.74 19.47 8.45
C ALA A 169 -7.27 19.53 8.90
N PRO A 170 -6.49 20.60 8.61
CA PRO A 170 -5.12 20.72 9.08
C PRO A 170 -4.99 20.76 10.61
N GLU A 171 -5.85 21.53 11.26
CA GLU A 171 -5.90 21.68 12.72
C GLU A 171 -6.34 20.37 13.37
N ASP A 172 -7.28 19.68 12.73
CA ASP A 172 -7.80 18.41 13.22
C ASP A 172 -6.75 17.29 13.16
N PHE A 173 -6.03 17.18 12.04
CA PHE A 173 -4.89 16.26 11.92
C PHE A 173 -3.82 16.53 12.97
N THR A 174 -3.48 17.80 13.20
CA THR A 174 -2.46 18.18 14.18
C THR A 174 -2.89 17.80 15.60
N ALA A 175 -4.15 18.03 15.94
CA ALA A 175 -4.71 17.65 17.24
C ALA A 175 -4.75 16.12 17.44
N ASP A 176 -5.15 15.36 16.41
CA ASP A 176 -5.11 13.89 16.42
C ASP A 176 -3.69 13.38 16.60
N TYR A 177 -2.72 13.93 15.87
CA TYR A 177 -1.32 13.54 15.97
C TYR A 177 -0.77 13.73 17.40
N GLU A 178 -1.00 14.89 18.01
CA GLU A 178 -0.56 15.15 19.39
C GLU A 178 -1.31 14.32 20.44
N HIS A 179 -2.58 13.97 20.17
CA HIS A 179 -3.30 13.00 20.99
C HIS A 179 -2.63 11.62 20.95
N TRP A 180 -2.39 11.08 19.76
CA TRP A 180 -1.77 9.77 19.59
C TRP A 180 -0.35 9.69 20.11
N LYS A 181 0.44 10.75 19.95
CA LYS A 181 1.79 10.84 20.51
C LYS A 181 1.77 10.68 22.04
N ARG A 182 0.78 11.28 22.71
CA ARG A 182 0.58 11.11 24.17
C ARG A 182 0.08 9.71 24.52
N VAL A 183 -0.88 9.15 23.78
CA VAL A 183 -1.40 7.79 24.02
C VAL A 183 -0.28 6.76 23.90
N VAL A 184 0.54 6.85 22.86
CA VAL A 184 1.70 5.99 22.65
C VAL A 184 2.70 6.12 23.80
N SER A 185 3.06 7.35 24.17
CA SER A 185 4.09 7.60 25.18
C SER A 185 3.64 7.19 26.58
N ASN A 186 2.39 7.48 26.94
CA ASN A 186 1.91 7.33 28.32
C ASN A 186 1.26 5.97 28.56
N SER A 187 0.56 5.40 27.57
CA SER A 187 -0.22 4.18 27.75
C SER A 187 0.47 2.95 27.17
N TYR A 188 0.93 3.02 25.91
CA TYR A 188 1.53 1.85 25.26
C TYR A 188 2.96 1.61 25.77
N LEU A 189 3.84 2.60 25.73
CA LEU A 189 5.25 2.39 26.10
C LEU A 189 5.43 1.96 27.56
N ASN A 190 4.60 2.47 28.47
CA ASN A 190 4.78 2.29 29.92
C ASN A 190 3.67 1.48 30.62
N GLY A 191 2.48 1.33 30.04
CA GLY A 191 1.27 0.94 30.78
C GLY A 191 0.78 -0.49 30.60
N ILE A 192 1.37 -1.29 29.69
CA ILE A 192 0.80 -2.59 29.29
C ILE A 192 1.74 -3.79 29.47
N GLY A 193 2.89 -3.61 30.15
CA GLY A 193 3.81 -4.71 30.48
C GLY A 193 4.42 -5.44 29.27
N ILE A 194 4.35 -4.83 28.08
CA ILE A 194 4.94 -5.39 26.86
C ILE A 194 6.43 -5.05 26.82
N ASN A 195 7.27 -6.07 26.60
CA ASN A 195 8.67 -5.86 26.28
C ASN A 195 8.82 -5.39 24.82
N TRP A 196 8.90 -4.07 24.63
CA TRP A 196 8.99 -3.43 23.31
C TRP A 196 10.20 -3.88 22.47
N SER A 197 11.26 -4.42 23.07
CA SER A 197 12.39 -5.00 22.31
C SER A 197 12.00 -6.21 21.46
N SER A 198 10.91 -6.90 21.83
CA SER A 198 10.36 -8.03 21.07
C SER A 198 9.36 -7.62 20.00
N VAL A 199 8.87 -6.38 20.04
CA VAL A 199 7.89 -5.85 19.10
C VAL A 199 8.63 -5.29 17.89
N ARG A 200 8.40 -5.90 16.72
CA ARG A 200 9.01 -5.44 15.47
C ARG A 200 8.19 -4.37 14.77
N ASN A 201 6.86 -4.48 14.84
CA ASN A 201 5.93 -3.61 14.14
C ASN A 201 4.74 -3.27 15.06
N THR A 202 4.18 -2.06 14.92
CA THR A 202 2.96 -1.63 15.63
C THR A 202 2.06 -0.94 14.63
N MET A 203 0.82 -1.39 14.52
CA MET A 203 -0.18 -0.77 13.67
C MET A 203 -1.40 -0.45 14.52
N ASP A 204 -1.85 0.80 14.46
CA ASP A 204 -3.11 1.20 15.07
C ASP A 204 -4.18 1.21 13.98
N MET A 205 -5.22 0.39 14.16
CA MET A 205 -6.31 0.25 13.18
C MET A 205 -7.41 1.29 13.39
N ARG A 206 -7.41 2.01 14.51
CA ARG A 206 -8.35 3.08 14.83
C ARG A 206 -7.81 4.46 14.46
N SER A 207 -6.65 4.54 13.80
CA SER A 207 -6.16 5.81 13.28
C SER A 207 -7.14 6.34 12.24
N VAL A 208 -7.84 7.41 12.59
CA VAL A 208 -8.79 8.09 11.69
C VAL A 208 -8.06 8.57 10.43
N TYR A 209 -6.95 9.27 10.63
CA TYR A 209 -6.02 9.61 9.56
C TYR A 209 -5.03 8.46 9.34
N GLY A 210 -5.18 7.76 8.21
CA GLY A 210 -4.41 6.57 7.87
C GLY A 210 -5.08 5.24 8.23
N GLY A 211 -6.39 5.23 8.46
CA GLY A 211 -7.14 3.99 8.69
C GLY A 211 -7.04 3.02 7.51
N CYS A 212 -7.03 1.73 7.81
CA CYS A 212 -6.96 0.67 6.81
C CYS A 212 -8.17 -0.25 6.89
N SER A 213 -8.51 -0.88 5.77
CA SER A 213 -9.45 -2.01 5.77
C SER A 213 -8.91 -3.14 6.63
N MET A 214 -9.72 -3.61 7.57
CA MET A 214 -9.33 -4.65 8.54
C MET A 214 -8.89 -5.94 7.86
N ALA A 215 -9.63 -6.38 6.86
CA ALA A 215 -9.29 -7.58 6.10
C ALA A 215 -7.96 -7.43 5.35
N ALA A 216 -7.72 -6.26 4.74
CA ALA A 216 -6.46 -5.99 4.03
C ALA A 216 -5.26 -5.94 4.98
N VAL A 217 -5.42 -5.27 6.14
CA VAL A 217 -4.40 -5.26 7.19
C VAL A 217 -4.10 -6.68 7.65
N PHE A 218 -5.13 -7.45 7.96
CA PHE A 218 -4.96 -8.79 8.50
C PHE A 218 -4.27 -9.72 7.50
N ALA A 219 -4.60 -9.62 6.21
CA ALA A 219 -3.92 -10.35 5.14
C ALA A 219 -2.44 -9.95 5.01
N GLU A 220 -2.11 -8.66 5.04
CA GLU A 220 -0.71 -8.20 5.00
C GLU A 220 0.07 -8.59 6.26
N VAL A 221 -0.58 -8.52 7.44
CA VAL A 221 0.01 -8.98 8.69
C VAL A 221 0.26 -10.48 8.62
N ASP A 222 -0.66 -11.28 8.09
CA ASP A 222 -0.40 -12.71 7.90
C ASP A 222 0.79 -12.93 6.98
N ARG A 223 0.85 -12.26 5.84
CA ARG A 223 1.96 -12.38 4.90
C ARG A 223 3.32 -12.04 5.51
N ILE A 224 3.39 -11.05 6.41
CA ILE A 224 4.64 -10.56 7.01
C ILE A 224 5.02 -11.32 8.28
N LEU A 225 4.04 -11.66 9.11
CA LEU A 225 4.28 -12.24 10.42
C LEU A 225 4.75 -13.69 10.27
N ARG A 226 5.92 -13.98 10.86
CA ARG A 226 6.45 -15.35 10.94
C ARG A 226 5.68 -16.12 12.02
N PRO A 227 5.70 -17.47 11.98
CA PRO A 227 5.16 -18.27 13.08
C PRO A 227 5.73 -17.84 14.44
N GLU A 228 4.95 -18.01 15.50
CA GLU A 228 5.17 -17.49 16.87
C GLU A 228 5.08 -15.96 17.01
N GLY A 229 5.02 -15.22 15.90
CA GLY A 229 4.76 -13.78 15.92
C GLY A 229 3.38 -13.48 16.49
N LYS A 230 3.27 -12.36 17.21
CA LYS A 230 2.03 -11.90 17.85
C LYS A 230 1.49 -10.66 17.16
N LEU A 231 0.17 -10.61 16.99
CA LEU A 231 -0.58 -9.42 16.61
C LEU A 231 -1.42 -9.00 17.81
N ILE A 232 -1.29 -7.74 18.20
CA ILE A 232 -2.09 -7.14 19.27
C ILE A 232 -2.94 -6.04 18.63
N VAL A 233 -4.26 -6.14 18.79
CA VAL A 233 -5.22 -5.19 18.24
C VAL A 233 -6.07 -4.63 19.36
N ARG A 234 -6.27 -3.32 19.37
CA ARG A 234 -7.21 -2.64 20.24
C ARG A 234 -8.21 -1.88 19.37
N ASP A 235 -9.49 -2.19 19.52
CA ASP A 235 -10.56 -1.53 18.78
C ASP A 235 -11.90 -1.70 19.51
N ASN A 236 -13.02 -1.37 18.90
CA ASN A 236 -14.34 -1.68 19.40
C ASN A 236 -14.59 -3.21 19.43
N VAL A 237 -15.56 -3.63 20.22
CA VAL A 237 -15.85 -5.06 20.44
C VAL A 237 -16.26 -5.79 19.16
N GLU A 238 -16.94 -5.11 18.22
CA GLU A 238 -17.37 -5.70 16.95
C GLU A 238 -16.15 -6.07 16.09
N THR A 239 -15.22 -5.12 15.89
CA THR A 239 -13.94 -5.33 15.20
C THR A 239 -13.13 -6.46 15.82
N ILE A 240 -13.05 -6.50 17.16
CA ILE A 240 -12.31 -7.54 17.86
C ILE A 240 -12.90 -8.93 17.59
N ASN A 241 -14.23 -9.06 17.60
CA ASN A 241 -14.90 -10.32 17.30
C ASN A 241 -14.67 -10.76 15.84
N GLU A 242 -14.71 -9.82 14.90
CA GLU A 242 -14.42 -10.10 13.48
C GLU A 242 -12.98 -10.60 13.30
N LEU A 243 -11.99 -9.90 13.87
CA LEU A 243 -10.58 -10.32 13.81
C LEU A 243 -10.33 -11.65 14.48
N GLU A 244 -10.98 -11.91 15.62
CA GLU A 244 -10.85 -13.20 16.29
C GLU A 244 -11.37 -14.34 15.39
N ASN A 245 -12.51 -14.14 14.72
CA ASN A 245 -13.05 -15.10 13.77
C ASN A 245 -12.12 -15.34 12.57
N MET A 246 -11.54 -14.28 12.01
CA MET A 246 -10.54 -14.37 10.93
C MET A 246 -9.27 -15.10 11.39
N ALA A 247 -8.77 -14.79 12.58
CA ALA A 247 -7.60 -15.46 13.14
C ALA A 247 -7.85 -16.95 13.33
N ARG A 248 -9.02 -17.32 13.88
CA ARG A 248 -9.41 -18.73 14.07
C ARG A 248 -9.57 -19.46 12.73
N SER A 249 -10.13 -18.82 11.70
CA SER A 249 -10.29 -19.45 10.38
C SER A 249 -8.92 -19.75 9.73
N MET A 250 -7.94 -18.87 9.92
CA MET A 250 -6.56 -19.07 9.49
C MET A 250 -5.72 -19.94 10.44
N LYS A 251 -6.35 -20.56 11.45
CA LYS A 251 -5.70 -21.43 12.46
C LYS A 251 -4.64 -20.71 13.32
N TRP A 252 -4.80 -19.41 13.54
CA TRP A 252 -4.02 -18.67 14.54
C TRP A 252 -4.58 -18.94 15.95
N GLU A 253 -3.72 -18.78 16.94
CA GLU A 253 -4.07 -19.03 18.34
C GLU A 253 -4.45 -17.71 19.04
N VAL A 254 -5.63 -17.68 19.64
CA VAL A 254 -6.06 -16.56 20.49
C VAL A 254 -5.37 -16.70 21.85
N ARG A 255 -4.51 -15.74 22.19
CA ARG A 255 -3.76 -15.72 23.46
C ARG A 255 -4.46 -14.93 24.54
N MET A 256 -5.17 -13.86 24.17
CA MET A 256 -5.91 -13.01 25.10
C MET A 256 -7.00 -12.26 24.35
N THR A 257 -8.21 -12.23 24.91
CA THR A 257 -9.29 -11.34 24.49
C THR A 257 -9.82 -10.65 25.74
N TYR A 258 -9.87 -9.33 25.73
CA TYR A 258 -10.39 -8.49 26.81
C TYR A 258 -11.36 -7.47 26.22
N SER A 259 -12.47 -7.20 26.89
CA SER A 259 -13.38 -6.12 26.51
C SER A 259 -13.91 -5.38 27.74
N LYS A 260 -13.94 -4.05 27.64
CA LYS A 260 -14.48 -3.14 28.66
C LYS A 260 -14.93 -1.84 28.00
N ASP A 261 -16.08 -1.31 28.43
CA ASP A 261 -16.59 0.01 28.00
C ASP A 261 -16.62 0.21 26.47
N LYS A 262 -17.07 -0.83 25.74
CA LYS A 262 -17.13 -0.90 24.26
C LYS A 262 -15.78 -0.92 23.54
N GLU A 263 -14.67 -0.91 24.26
CA GLU A 263 -13.34 -1.18 23.73
C GLU A 263 -12.94 -2.63 24.02
N GLY A 264 -12.22 -3.25 23.10
CA GLY A 264 -11.64 -4.56 23.23
C GLY A 264 -10.16 -4.56 22.87
N LEU A 265 -9.45 -5.54 23.41
CA LEU A 265 -8.04 -5.82 23.19
C LEU A 265 -7.91 -7.30 22.88
N LEU A 266 -7.33 -7.60 21.72
CA LEU A 266 -7.08 -8.95 21.23
C LEU A 266 -5.57 -9.15 21.07
N CYS A 267 -5.06 -10.29 21.53
CA CYS A 267 -3.73 -10.77 21.23
C CYS A 267 -3.85 -12.15 20.59
N VAL A 268 -3.42 -12.26 19.33
CA VAL A 268 -3.38 -13.52 18.58
C VAL A 268 -1.94 -13.84 18.21
N GLN A 269 -1.64 -15.12 18.14
CA GLN A 269 -0.33 -15.64 17.78
C GLN A 269 -0.43 -16.49 16.51
N LYS A 270 0.44 -16.22 15.55
CA LYS A 270 0.51 -17.02 14.33
C LYS A 270 1.06 -18.39 14.65
N SER A 271 0.32 -19.43 14.28
CA SER A 271 0.75 -20.81 14.45
C SER A 271 1.71 -21.24 13.34
N MET A 272 2.29 -22.43 13.50
CA MET A 272 3.06 -23.10 12.45
C MET A 272 2.19 -23.68 11.32
N TRP A 273 0.86 -23.55 11.41
CA TRP A 273 -0.06 -24.19 10.47
C TRP A 273 0.10 -23.66 9.04
N ARG A 274 -0.03 -24.57 8.07
CA ARG A 274 -0.08 -24.29 6.63
C ARG A 274 -1.13 -25.21 6.00
N PRO A 275 -1.87 -24.76 4.96
CA PRO A 275 -2.73 -25.65 4.19
C PRO A 275 -1.90 -26.81 3.62
N THR A 276 -2.38 -28.04 3.82
CA THR A 276 -1.78 -29.25 3.24
C THR A 276 -2.29 -29.53 1.83
N GLU A 277 -3.47 -29.00 1.49
CA GLU A 277 -4.03 -29.06 0.15
C GLU A 277 -3.60 -27.83 -0.64
N SER A 278 -2.90 -28.06 -1.75
CA SER A 278 -2.55 -27.01 -2.72
C SER A 278 -3.56 -27.05 -3.87
N GLU A 279 -4.38 -26.02 -4.01
CA GLU A 279 -5.09 -25.77 -5.27
C GLU A 279 -4.12 -25.15 -6.26
N THR A 280 -3.92 -25.83 -7.39
CA THR A 280 -3.18 -25.28 -8.51
C THR A 280 -4.03 -24.21 -9.17
N LEU A 281 -3.72 -22.95 -8.89
CA LEU A 281 -4.34 -21.81 -9.55
C LEU A 281 -3.90 -21.82 -11.01
N THR A 282 -4.77 -22.30 -11.91
CA THR A 282 -4.47 -22.46 -13.34
C THR A 282 -4.07 -21.14 -14.01
N TYR A 283 -4.51 -20.00 -13.48
CA TYR A 283 -4.07 -18.66 -13.94
C TYR A 283 -2.64 -18.27 -13.50
N ALA A 284 -2.07 -18.96 -12.52
CA ALA A 284 -0.71 -18.74 -12.03
C ALA A 284 0.33 -19.66 -12.70
N ILE A 285 -0.13 -20.56 -13.58
CA ILE A 285 0.68 -21.52 -14.34
C ILE A 285 0.76 -21.15 -15.83
N ALA A 286 0.04 -20.12 -16.26
CA ALA A 286 -0.04 -19.67 -17.65
C ALA A 286 0.64 -18.33 -17.86
#